data_AF-A0A830GSJ3-F1
#
_entry.id   AF-A0A830GSJ3-F1
#
_cell.length_a   1.000
_cell.length_b   1.000
_cell.length_c   1.000
_cell.angle_alpha   90.00
_cell.angle_beta   90.00
_cell.angle_gamma   90.00
#
_symmetry.space_group_name_H-M   'P 1'
#
loop_
_entity.id
_entity.type
_entity.pdbx_description
1 polymer ?
#
loop_
_entity_poly.entity_id
_entity_poly.type
_entity_poly.pdbx_seq_one_letter_code
_entity_poly.pdbx_strand_id
1 'polypeptide(L)'
;MSGRGFNYRRAASHAVTSEHDCVRALRHAAARLGESPTKVQYEALGLTPASGTIQRVMGGWNAAKEAAGLATNYSRGSRVQAKPEDVDLPEGLAWADLSQDQRWHYRHRETNRRRTLTRRARHRAWVHEQKRDGEGCARCGETDPACLDFHHRDDADKEMTVSEMVTHGYAKSKLRAEMAKCVVLCANCHRKEHYEKPPHVRPPDGTSSDADD
;
A
#
# COMPACT_ATOMS: atom_id res chain seq x y z
N MET A 1 27.26 0.96 53.38
CA MET A 1 27.11 -0.47 53.06
C MET A 1 26.59 -0.58 51.63
N SER A 2 27.49 -0.72 50.67
CA SER A 2 27.67 -1.96 49.89
C SER A 2 26.60 -2.16 48.81
N GLY A 3 26.79 -1.51 47.66
CA GLY A 3 26.04 -1.74 46.42
C GLY A 3 27.04 -2.03 45.28
N ARG A 4 26.96 -3.25 44.73
CA ARG A 4 27.89 -3.85 43.77
C ARG A 4 27.86 -3.14 42.41
N GLY A 5 29.02 -2.71 41.91
CA GLY A 5 29.23 -2.30 40.53
C GLY A 5 29.98 -3.38 39.76
N PHE A 6 29.34 -3.92 38.74
CA PHE A 6 29.78 -5.02 37.89
C PHE A 6 31.21 -4.83 37.34
N ASN A 7 32.09 -5.81 37.59
CA ASN A 7 33.34 -5.96 36.86
C ASN A 7 33.02 -6.40 35.43
N TYR A 8 33.04 -5.48 34.48
CA TYR A 8 33.31 -5.82 33.09
C TYR A 8 34.64 -5.19 32.69
N ARG A 9 35.73 -5.93 32.92
CA ARG A 9 37.03 -5.61 32.33
C ARG A 9 36.91 -5.78 30.82
N ARG A 10 36.59 -4.67 30.15
CA ARG A 10 36.63 -4.53 28.71
C ARG A 10 38.05 -4.12 28.33
N ALA A 11 38.85 -5.05 27.82
CA ALA A 11 40.06 -4.73 27.07
C ALA A 11 40.61 -5.98 26.36
N ALA A 12 40.11 -6.25 25.16
CA ALA A 12 40.91 -6.93 24.14
C ALA A 12 41.04 -5.92 22.98
N SER A 13 42.27 -5.48 22.74
CA SER A 13 42.65 -4.65 21.60
C SER A 13 42.20 -5.33 20.30
N HIS A 14 41.27 -4.72 19.57
CA HIS A 14 40.98 -5.15 18.20
C HIS A 14 42.17 -4.80 17.32
N ALA A 15 43.09 -5.75 17.13
CA ALA A 15 44.08 -5.66 16.07
C ALA A 15 43.33 -5.47 14.74
N VAL A 16 43.73 -4.47 13.94
CA VAL A 16 43.16 -4.24 12.62
C VAL A 16 43.42 -5.50 11.80
N THR A 17 42.35 -6.19 11.41
CA THR A 17 42.43 -7.40 10.59
C THR A 17 43.02 -7.05 9.22
N SER A 18 44.12 -7.70 8.85
CA SER A 18 44.77 -7.53 7.55
C SER A 18 44.16 -8.45 6.48
N GLU A 19 44.46 -8.19 5.20
CA GLU A 19 44.11 -9.09 4.10
C GLU A 19 44.73 -10.48 4.28
N HIS A 20 45.98 -10.53 4.77
CA HIS A 20 46.69 -11.77 5.07
C HIS A 20 45.96 -12.61 6.13
N ASP A 21 45.41 -11.98 7.17
CA ASP A 21 44.61 -12.67 8.19
C ASP A 21 43.34 -13.29 7.61
N CYS A 22 42.68 -12.57 6.69
CA CYS A 22 41.50 -13.05 5.98
C CYS A 22 41.81 -14.27 5.11
N VAL A 23 42.90 -14.20 4.32
CA VAL A 23 43.36 -15.31 3.47
C VAL A 23 43.74 -16.53 4.31
N ARG A 24 44.49 -16.34 5.40
CA ARG A 24 44.89 -17.43 6.30
C ARG A 24 43.67 -18.13 6.91
N ALA A 25 42.68 -17.38 7.38
CA ALA A 25 41.48 -17.95 7.99
C ALA A 25 40.65 -18.74 6.96
N LEU A 26 40.54 -18.26 5.72
CA LEU A 26 39.86 -18.99 4.65
C LEU A 26 40.57 -20.28 4.26
N ARG A 27 41.90 -20.28 4.16
CA ARG A 27 42.68 -21.50 3.91
C ARG A 27 42.55 -22.50 5.06
N HIS A 28 42.55 -22.01 6.30
CA HIS A 28 42.33 -22.86 7.48
C HIS A 28 40.93 -23.48 7.48
N ALA A 29 39.90 -22.70 7.14
CA ALA A 29 38.54 -23.20 6.97
C ALA A 29 38.46 -24.28 5.89
N ALA A 30 39.10 -24.06 4.74
CA ALA A 30 39.13 -25.03 3.66
C ALA A 30 39.84 -26.34 4.06
N ALA A 31 40.96 -26.24 4.77
CA ALA A 31 41.68 -27.41 5.29
C ALA A 31 40.82 -28.22 6.29
N ARG A 32 40.02 -27.55 7.13
CA ARG A 32 39.11 -28.23 8.07
C ARG A 32 37.94 -28.93 7.40
N LEU A 33 37.44 -28.38 6.30
CA LEU A 33 36.27 -28.90 5.58
C LEU A 33 36.65 -29.88 4.45
N GLY A 34 37.92 -29.90 4.04
CA GLY A 34 38.39 -30.64 2.86
C GLY A 34 37.94 -30.05 1.53
N GLU A 35 37.24 -28.91 1.55
CA GLU A 35 36.69 -28.24 0.38
C GLU A 35 36.67 -26.72 0.54
N SER A 36 36.40 -26.01 -0.55
CA SER A 36 36.29 -24.55 -0.55
C SER A 36 35.03 -24.09 0.23
N PRO A 37 35.17 -23.36 1.36
CA PRO A 37 34.05 -23.05 2.25
C PRO A 37 32.99 -22.16 1.59
N THR A 38 31.71 -22.47 1.81
CA THR A 38 30.63 -21.48 1.70
C THR A 38 30.69 -20.52 2.89
N LYS A 39 30.05 -19.35 2.78
CA LYS A 39 29.98 -18.38 3.88
C LYS A 39 29.35 -18.99 5.13
N VAL A 40 28.28 -19.76 4.97
CA VAL A 40 27.58 -20.44 6.07
C VAL A 40 28.47 -21.49 6.73
N GLN A 41 29.17 -22.32 5.95
CA GLN A 41 30.12 -23.30 6.51
C GLN A 41 31.26 -22.61 7.27
N TYR A 42 31.81 -21.50 6.75
CA TYR A 42 32.84 -20.74 7.44
C TYR A 42 32.36 -20.18 8.78
N GLU A 43 31.15 -19.61 8.82
CA GLU A 43 30.54 -19.07 10.04
C GLU A 43 30.32 -20.17 11.09
N ALA A 44 29.91 -21.37 10.67
CA ALA A 44 29.73 -22.52 11.55
C ALA A 44 31.04 -23.01 12.19
N LEU A 45 32.21 -22.75 11.59
CA LEU A 45 33.51 -23.10 12.17
C LEU A 45 33.95 -22.17 13.31
N GLY A 46 33.24 -21.05 13.54
CA GLY A 46 33.54 -20.10 14.60
C GLY A 46 34.90 -19.40 14.45
N LEU A 47 35.42 -19.31 13.22
CA LEU A 47 36.75 -18.79 12.94
C LEU A 47 36.78 -17.25 13.00
N THR A 48 37.96 -16.72 13.33
CA THR A 48 38.25 -15.29 13.26
C THR A 48 39.28 -15.04 12.17
N PRO A 49 39.15 -13.94 11.39
CA PRO A 49 38.10 -12.90 11.45
C PRO A 49 36.71 -13.37 10.98
N ALA A 50 35.66 -12.70 11.46
CA ALA A 50 34.27 -12.99 11.05
C ALA A 50 34.05 -12.75 9.55
N SER A 51 33.10 -13.46 8.94
CA SER A 51 32.80 -13.40 7.50
C SER A 51 32.50 -11.98 7.00
N GLY A 52 31.86 -11.14 7.81
CA GLY A 52 31.59 -9.73 7.51
C GLY A 52 32.86 -8.88 7.49
N THR A 53 33.82 -9.15 8.36
CA THR A 53 35.14 -8.50 8.36
C THR A 53 35.92 -8.88 7.12
N ILE A 54 35.92 -10.17 6.74
CA ILE A 54 36.57 -10.65 5.51
C ILE A 54 35.99 -9.95 4.28
N GLN A 55 34.67 -9.88 4.14
CA GLN A 55 34.03 -9.20 3.00
C GLN A 55 34.41 -7.72 2.92
N ARG A 56 34.49 -7.02 4.05
CA ARG A 56 34.85 -5.61 4.11
C ARG A 56 36.32 -5.36 3.78
N VAL A 57 37.22 -6.18 4.30
CA VAL A 57 38.67 -6.06 4.08
C VAL A 57 39.05 -6.45 2.65
N MET A 58 38.45 -7.53 2.12
CA MET A 58 38.82 -8.11 0.82
C MET A 58 37.92 -7.63 -0.34
N GLY A 59 36.99 -6.70 -0.12
CA GLY A 59 36.06 -6.22 -1.15
C GLY A 59 34.98 -7.22 -1.60
N GLY A 60 34.83 -8.34 -0.90
CA GLY A 60 33.78 -9.33 -1.15
C GLY A 60 34.18 -10.76 -0.74
N TRP A 61 33.20 -11.64 -0.61
CA TRP A 61 33.44 -13.04 -0.22
C TRP A 61 34.16 -13.84 -1.31
N ASN A 62 33.76 -13.64 -2.57
CA ASN A 62 34.41 -14.31 -3.70
C ASN A 62 35.83 -13.78 -3.92
N ALA A 63 36.04 -12.46 -3.84
CA ALA A 63 37.38 -11.87 -3.90
C ALA A 63 38.32 -12.42 -2.81
N ALA A 64 37.81 -12.59 -1.59
CA ALA A 64 38.58 -13.22 -0.51
C ALA A 64 38.95 -14.68 -0.80
N LYS A 65 38.02 -15.46 -1.39
CA LYS A 65 38.26 -16.85 -1.79
C LYS A 65 39.27 -16.94 -2.94
N GLU A 66 39.20 -16.05 -3.93
CA GLU A 66 40.18 -15.94 -5.01
C GLU A 66 41.58 -15.66 -4.47
N ALA A 67 41.72 -14.66 -3.59
CA ALA A 67 42.99 -14.35 -2.93
C ALA A 67 43.54 -15.52 -2.09
N ALA A 68 42.64 -16.36 -1.55
CA ALA A 68 43.01 -17.56 -0.82
C ALA A 68 43.35 -18.77 -1.73
N GLY A 69 43.13 -18.69 -3.04
CA GLY A 69 43.30 -19.80 -3.99
C GLY A 69 42.17 -20.83 -3.92
N LEU A 70 40.97 -20.42 -3.48
CA LEU A 70 39.83 -21.29 -3.22
C LEU A 70 38.75 -21.10 -4.30
N ALA A 71 38.11 -22.21 -4.71
CA ALA A 71 37.06 -22.18 -5.73
C ALA A 71 35.90 -21.25 -5.32
N THR A 72 35.57 -20.26 -6.15
CA THR A 72 34.43 -19.36 -5.95
C THR A 72 33.14 -19.95 -6.50
N ASN A 73 32.01 -19.55 -5.91
CA ASN A 73 30.71 -19.81 -6.51
C ASN A 73 30.03 -18.47 -6.78
N TYR A 74 29.92 -18.11 -8.04
CA TYR A 74 29.07 -17.00 -8.47
C TYR A 74 27.64 -17.52 -8.54
N SER A 75 26.66 -16.77 -8.04
CA SER A 75 25.25 -17.10 -8.29
C SER A 75 24.99 -17.02 -9.79
N ARG A 76 25.13 -18.14 -10.48
CA ARG A 76 24.82 -18.29 -11.90
C ARG A 76 23.34 -18.59 -12.00
N GLY A 77 22.51 -17.55 -12.13
CA GLY A 77 21.08 -17.72 -12.31
C GLY A 77 20.28 -16.47 -11.96
N SER A 78 19.16 -16.28 -12.66
CA SER A 78 18.18 -15.28 -12.29
C SER A 78 17.61 -15.62 -10.90
N ARG A 79 17.57 -14.63 -10.00
CA ARG A 79 16.87 -14.77 -8.70
C ARG A 79 15.35 -14.65 -8.85
N VAL A 80 14.88 -14.43 -10.08
CA VAL A 80 13.47 -14.30 -10.40
C VAL A 80 12.84 -15.68 -10.50
N GLN A 81 11.85 -15.93 -9.64
CA GLN A 81 11.05 -17.14 -9.71
C GLN A 81 10.21 -17.17 -11.00
N ALA A 82 9.85 -18.36 -11.48
CA ALA A 82 9.00 -18.53 -12.64
C ALA A 82 7.65 -17.79 -12.48
N LYS A 83 7.03 -17.42 -13.60
CA LYS A 83 5.70 -16.80 -13.62
C LYS A 83 4.68 -17.81 -13.09
N PRO A 84 3.86 -17.45 -12.09
CA PRO A 84 2.72 -18.28 -11.69
C PRO A 84 1.76 -18.53 -12.86
N GLU A 85 1.11 -19.69 -12.88
CA GLU A 85 0.18 -20.08 -13.94
C GLU A 85 -1.07 -19.18 -13.97
N ASP A 86 -1.53 -18.75 -12.80
CA ASP A 86 -2.71 -17.92 -12.57
C ASP A 86 -2.53 -16.43 -12.89
N VAL A 87 -1.36 -16.04 -13.41
CA VAL A 87 -1.03 -14.65 -13.72
C VAL A 87 -0.99 -14.43 -15.24
N ASP A 88 -1.94 -13.66 -15.74
CA ASP A 88 -1.96 -13.20 -17.13
C ASP A 88 -1.14 -11.91 -17.30
N LEU A 89 -0.24 -11.89 -18.27
CA LEU A 89 0.52 -10.71 -18.68
C LEU A 89 0.05 -10.24 -20.06
N PRO A 90 -0.01 -8.92 -20.31
CA PRO A 90 -0.24 -8.38 -21.65
C PRO A 90 0.84 -8.83 -22.64
N GLU A 91 0.49 -8.85 -23.92
CA GLU A 91 1.43 -9.15 -25.01
C GLU A 91 2.63 -8.19 -24.98
N GLY A 92 3.82 -8.73 -25.20
CA GLY A 92 5.08 -7.98 -25.17
C GLY A 92 5.71 -7.77 -23.79
N LEU A 93 5.08 -8.22 -22.70
CA LEU A 93 5.67 -8.18 -21.35
C LEU A 93 6.17 -9.54 -20.90
N ALA A 94 7.47 -9.64 -20.58
CA ALA A 94 8.06 -10.83 -20.02
C ALA A 94 8.19 -10.73 -18.49
N TRP A 95 7.78 -11.80 -17.79
CA TRP A 95 7.84 -11.87 -16.32
C TRP A 95 9.26 -11.64 -15.75
N ALA A 96 10.29 -12.10 -16.47
CA ALA A 96 11.69 -11.94 -16.08
C ALA A 96 12.17 -10.47 -16.07
N ASP A 97 11.52 -9.62 -16.87
CA ASP A 97 11.92 -8.22 -17.04
C ASP A 97 11.16 -7.27 -16.11
N LEU A 98 10.06 -7.75 -15.52
CA LEU A 98 9.27 -6.98 -14.56
C LEU A 98 10.05 -6.68 -13.28
N SER A 99 9.85 -5.49 -12.71
CA SER A 99 10.32 -5.19 -11.36
C SER A 99 9.63 -6.07 -10.32
N GLN A 100 10.20 -6.14 -9.11
CA GLN A 100 9.58 -6.85 -7.98
C GLN A 100 8.16 -6.34 -7.71
N ASP A 101 7.96 -5.02 -7.76
CA ASP A 101 6.66 -4.38 -7.53
C ASP A 101 5.66 -4.69 -8.64
N GLN A 102 6.09 -4.63 -9.91
CA GLN A 102 5.23 -4.99 -11.04
C GLN A 102 4.76 -6.44 -10.92
N ARG A 103 5.65 -7.39 -10.61
CA ARG A 103 5.29 -8.79 -10.34
C ARG A 103 4.30 -8.92 -9.19
N TRP A 104 4.48 -8.15 -8.13
CA TRP A 104 3.53 -8.11 -7.01
C TRP A 104 2.16 -7.61 -7.48
N HIS A 105 2.09 -6.55 -8.29
CA HIS A 105 0.83 -6.02 -8.81
C HIS A 105 0.07 -7.05 -9.66
N TYR A 106 0.75 -7.71 -10.60
CA TYR A 106 0.12 -8.73 -11.46
C TYR A 106 -0.37 -9.93 -10.65
N ARG A 107 0.43 -10.43 -9.70
CA ARG A 107 0.03 -11.52 -8.78
C ARG A 107 -1.20 -11.19 -7.94
N HIS A 108 -1.32 -9.97 -7.48
CA HIS A 108 -2.39 -9.59 -6.55
C HIS A 108 -3.55 -8.90 -7.23
N ARG A 109 -3.60 -8.84 -8.57
CA ARG A 109 -4.62 -8.12 -9.33
C ARG A 109 -6.03 -8.52 -8.91
N GLU A 110 -6.35 -9.82 -8.93
CA GLU A 110 -7.71 -10.29 -8.60
C GLU A 110 -8.02 -10.09 -7.12
N THR A 111 -7.06 -10.36 -6.23
CA THR A 111 -7.25 -10.13 -4.80
C THR A 111 -7.47 -8.65 -4.47
N ASN A 112 -6.73 -7.74 -5.11
CA ASN A 112 -6.88 -6.30 -4.95
C ASN A 112 -8.20 -5.80 -5.54
N ARG A 113 -8.61 -6.33 -6.70
CA ARG A 113 -9.93 -6.07 -7.31
C ARG A 113 -11.05 -6.49 -6.35
N ARG A 114 -11.02 -7.72 -5.83
CA ARG A 114 -12.00 -8.24 -4.85
C ARG A 114 -12.03 -7.40 -3.57
N ARG A 115 -10.89 -7.02 -3.01
CA ARG A 115 -10.79 -6.13 -1.83
C ARG A 115 -11.45 -4.77 -2.11
N THR A 116 -11.17 -4.19 -3.27
CA THR A 116 -11.75 -2.90 -3.69
C THR A 116 -13.27 -2.99 -3.85
N LEU A 117 -13.77 -4.01 -4.55
CA LEU A 117 -15.21 -4.23 -4.72
C LEU A 117 -15.93 -4.45 -3.39
N THR A 118 -15.35 -5.28 -2.51
CA THR A 118 -15.89 -5.55 -1.17
C THR A 118 -15.96 -4.26 -0.35
N ARG A 119 -14.91 -3.44 -0.39
CA ARG A 119 -14.88 -2.14 0.30
C ARG A 119 -15.96 -1.20 -0.22
N ARG A 120 -16.12 -1.08 -1.54
CA ARG A 120 -17.17 -0.25 -2.18
C ARG A 120 -18.56 -0.71 -1.77
N ALA A 121 -18.82 -2.03 -1.77
CA ALA A 121 -20.09 -2.59 -1.33
C ALA A 121 -20.40 -2.24 0.13
N ARG A 122 -19.41 -2.40 1.04
CA ARG A 122 -19.54 -2.03 2.46
C ARG A 122 -19.80 -0.54 2.65
N HIS A 123 -19.17 0.32 1.84
CA HIS A 123 -19.43 1.75 1.91
C HIS A 123 -20.83 2.09 1.38
N ARG A 124 -21.29 1.51 0.26
CA ARG A 124 -22.67 1.72 -0.21
C ARG A 124 -23.70 1.32 0.83
N ALA A 125 -23.55 0.14 1.45
CA ALA A 125 -24.41 -0.30 2.55
C ALA A 125 -24.39 0.70 3.71
N TRP A 126 -23.21 1.14 4.13
CA TRP A 126 -23.08 2.11 5.21
C TRP A 126 -23.71 3.48 4.88
N VAL A 127 -23.52 3.99 3.66
CA VAL A 127 -24.17 5.24 3.19
C VAL A 127 -25.69 5.10 3.18
N HIS A 128 -26.19 3.94 2.76
CA HIS A 128 -27.62 3.63 2.79
C HIS A 128 -28.16 3.60 4.23
N GLU A 129 -27.42 3.02 5.19
CA GLU A 129 -27.76 3.09 6.62
C GLU A 129 -27.83 4.54 7.10
N GLN A 130 -26.90 5.42 6.68
CA GLN A 130 -26.96 6.84 7.06
C GLN A 130 -28.22 7.54 6.53
N LYS A 131 -28.67 7.19 5.31
CA LYS A 131 -29.93 7.72 4.74
C LYS A 131 -31.15 7.20 5.50
N ARG A 132 -31.16 5.91 5.88
CA ARG A 132 -32.24 5.25 6.64
C ARG A 132 -32.39 5.79 8.05
N ASP A 133 -31.28 6.00 8.76
CA ASP A 133 -31.30 6.39 10.16
C ASP A 133 -31.41 7.92 10.35
N GLY A 134 -31.45 8.67 9.25
CA GLY A 134 -31.62 10.13 9.24
C GLY A 134 -33.08 10.57 9.26
N GLU A 135 -33.30 11.89 9.19
CA GLU A 135 -34.63 12.52 9.27
C GLU A 135 -35.43 12.48 7.95
N GLY A 136 -34.86 11.91 6.89
CA GLY A 136 -35.45 11.91 5.55
C GLY A 136 -35.15 13.17 4.75
N CYS A 137 -36.00 13.47 3.77
CA CYS A 137 -35.89 14.63 2.90
C CYS A 137 -36.26 15.90 3.67
N ALA A 138 -35.33 16.85 3.75
CA ALA A 138 -35.52 18.11 4.46
C ALA A 138 -36.62 19.03 3.86
N ARG A 139 -37.13 18.74 2.66
CA ARG A 139 -38.15 19.56 1.97
C ARG A 139 -39.55 18.98 2.03
N CYS A 140 -39.70 17.65 1.94
CA CYS A 140 -41.00 17.01 1.78
C CYS A 140 -41.25 15.84 2.74
N GLY A 141 -40.29 15.50 3.61
CA GLY A 141 -40.44 14.43 4.60
C GLY A 141 -40.41 12.99 4.05
N GLU A 142 -40.05 12.78 2.78
CA GLU A 142 -39.81 11.43 2.24
C GLU A 142 -38.73 10.73 3.08
N THR A 143 -38.93 9.46 3.41
CA THR A 143 -38.02 8.71 4.30
C THR A 143 -37.42 7.47 3.64
N ASP A 144 -37.89 7.03 2.47
CA ASP A 144 -37.32 5.87 1.79
C ASP A 144 -35.86 6.14 1.36
N PRO A 145 -34.86 5.45 1.91
CA PRO A 145 -33.45 5.66 1.61
C PRO A 145 -33.10 5.49 0.13
N ALA A 146 -33.89 4.70 -0.62
CA ALA A 146 -33.71 4.52 -2.05
C ALA A 146 -34.00 5.81 -2.84
N CYS A 147 -34.83 6.70 -2.29
CA CYS A 147 -35.22 7.97 -2.88
C CYS A 147 -34.38 9.16 -2.40
N LEU A 148 -33.59 9.01 -1.33
CA LEU A 148 -32.84 10.10 -0.70
C LEU A 148 -31.44 10.25 -1.30
N ASP A 149 -30.91 11.47 -1.32
CA ASP A 149 -29.56 11.84 -1.75
C ASP A 149 -28.95 12.94 -0.88
N PHE A 150 -27.62 12.97 -0.83
CA PHE A 150 -26.85 14.01 -0.15
C PHE A 150 -26.62 15.17 -1.12
N HIS A 151 -27.27 16.29 -0.86
CA HIS A 151 -27.13 17.54 -1.62
C HIS A 151 -26.24 18.51 -0.83
N HIS A 152 -25.20 19.05 -1.46
CA HIS A 152 -24.33 20.04 -0.83
C HIS A 152 -25.08 21.34 -0.59
N ARG A 153 -24.93 21.96 0.60
CA ARG A 153 -25.61 23.23 0.91
C ARG A 153 -25.00 24.43 0.17
N ASP A 154 -23.70 24.34 -0.11
CA ASP A 154 -22.95 25.32 -0.89
C ASP A 154 -22.10 24.54 -1.90
N ASP A 155 -22.26 24.85 -3.19
CA ASP A 155 -21.52 24.21 -4.27
C ASP A 155 -20.04 24.63 -4.28
N ALA A 156 -19.66 25.74 -3.64
CA ALA A 156 -18.27 26.17 -3.51
C ALA A 156 -17.42 25.23 -2.63
N ASP A 157 -18.07 24.49 -1.71
CA ASP A 157 -17.40 23.55 -0.79
C ASP A 157 -17.33 22.10 -1.33
N LYS A 158 -17.84 21.87 -2.54
CA LYS A 158 -17.96 20.55 -3.17
C LYS A 158 -16.72 20.20 -3.98
N GLU A 159 -15.84 19.39 -3.39
CA GLU A 159 -14.74 18.77 -4.14
C GLU A 159 -15.22 17.50 -4.88
N MET A 160 -16.14 16.73 -4.30
CA MET A 160 -16.68 15.48 -4.84
C MET A 160 -18.03 15.13 -4.19
N THR A 161 -18.89 14.39 -4.89
CA THR A 161 -20.09 13.83 -4.29
C THR A 161 -19.78 12.66 -3.35
N VAL A 162 -20.64 12.41 -2.36
CA VAL A 162 -20.55 11.24 -1.47
C VAL A 162 -20.52 9.93 -2.28
N SER A 163 -21.29 9.85 -3.37
CA SER A 163 -21.33 8.68 -4.28
C SER A 163 -20.01 8.45 -5.02
N GLU A 164 -19.34 9.52 -5.48
CA GLU A 164 -18.01 9.43 -6.09
C GLU A 164 -16.97 8.99 -5.07
N MET A 165 -17.00 9.53 -3.84
CA MET A 165 -16.10 9.13 -2.77
C MET A 165 -16.23 7.64 -2.40
N VAL A 166 -17.44 7.08 -2.46
CA VAL A 166 -17.66 5.63 -2.31
C VAL A 166 -16.97 4.86 -3.42
N THR A 167 -17.10 5.32 -4.67
CA THR A 167 -16.50 4.70 -5.86
C THR A 167 -14.97 4.75 -5.81
N HIS A 168 -14.39 5.88 -5.42
CA HIS A 168 -12.94 6.01 -5.23
C HIS A 168 -12.43 5.29 -3.97
N GLY A 169 -13.32 4.82 -3.09
CA GLY A 169 -12.94 4.11 -1.89
C GLY A 169 -12.25 5.05 -0.90
N TYR A 170 -12.87 6.17 -0.56
CA TYR A 170 -12.42 7.01 0.55
C TYR A 170 -12.64 6.33 1.91
N ALA A 171 -11.95 6.80 2.95
CA ALA A 171 -12.20 6.30 4.31
C ALA A 171 -13.60 6.73 4.81
N LYS A 172 -14.23 5.93 5.68
CA LYS A 172 -15.53 6.27 6.29
C LYS A 172 -15.50 7.63 7.01
N SER A 173 -14.38 8.00 7.65
CA SER A 173 -14.22 9.30 8.28
C SER A 173 -14.34 10.47 7.29
N LYS A 174 -13.75 10.34 6.11
CA LYS A 174 -13.87 11.33 5.02
C LYS A 174 -15.29 11.38 4.47
N LEU A 175 -15.95 10.23 4.30
CA LEU A 175 -17.36 10.20 3.91
C LEU A 175 -18.26 10.92 4.93
N ARG A 176 -18.06 10.69 6.24
CA ARG A 176 -18.81 11.38 7.29
C ARG A 176 -18.59 12.89 7.26
N ALA A 177 -17.34 13.33 7.12
CA ALA A 177 -17.01 14.75 7.02
C ALA A 177 -17.70 15.41 5.82
N GLU A 178 -17.77 14.70 4.69
CA GLU A 178 -18.46 15.21 3.51
C GLU A 178 -19.98 15.24 3.69
N MET A 179 -20.58 14.16 4.22
CA MET A 179 -22.01 14.11 4.52
C MET A 179 -22.46 15.24 5.45
N ALA A 180 -21.62 15.65 6.41
CA ALA A 180 -21.93 16.73 7.34
C ALA A 180 -22.08 18.10 6.65
N LYS A 181 -21.53 18.27 5.44
CA LYS A 181 -21.71 19.47 4.60
C LYS A 181 -23.02 19.44 3.81
N CYS A 182 -23.66 18.27 3.72
CA CYS A 182 -24.84 18.06 2.90
C CYS A 182 -26.14 18.22 3.71
N VAL A 183 -27.21 18.54 2.99
CA VAL A 183 -28.60 18.32 3.38
C VAL A 183 -29.13 17.09 2.64
N VAL A 184 -29.98 16.30 3.29
CA VAL A 184 -30.60 15.13 2.65
C VAL A 184 -31.87 15.57 1.93
N LEU A 185 -31.96 15.32 0.62
CA LEU A 185 -33.12 15.61 -0.22
C LEU A 185 -33.55 14.36 -0.97
N CYS A 186 -34.86 14.18 -1.19
CA CYS A 186 -35.31 13.15 -2.13
C CYS A 186 -34.95 13.53 -3.57
N ALA A 187 -34.86 12.55 -4.47
CA ALA A 187 -34.46 12.74 -5.86
C ALA A 187 -35.30 13.80 -6.60
N ASN A 188 -36.58 13.93 -6.26
CA ASN A 188 -37.46 14.94 -6.86
C ASN A 188 -37.17 16.35 -6.32
N CYS A 189 -37.01 16.51 -5.01
CA CYS A 189 -36.63 17.79 -4.41
C CYS A 189 -35.22 18.22 -4.84
N HIS A 190 -34.29 17.27 -4.90
CA HIS A 190 -32.93 17.50 -5.37
C HIS A 190 -32.91 17.98 -6.84
N ARG A 191 -33.70 17.34 -7.72
CA ARG A 191 -33.84 17.79 -9.11
C ARG A 191 -34.44 19.20 -9.22
N LYS A 192 -35.44 19.51 -8.38
CA LYS A 192 -36.06 20.84 -8.33
C LYS A 192 -35.08 21.92 -7.88
N GLU A 193 -34.20 21.61 -6.94
CA GLU A 193 -33.17 22.54 -6.44
C GLU A 193 -32.18 22.94 -7.55
N HIS A 194 -31.77 21.98 -8.39
CA HIS A 194 -30.91 22.25 -9.55
C HIS A 194 -31.67 22.65 -10.82
N TYR A 195 -32.99 22.79 -10.77
CA TYR A 195 -33.78 23.11 -11.95
C TYR A 195 -33.74 24.62 -12.23
N GLU A 196 -33.11 25.00 -13.34
CA GLU A 196 -33.20 26.35 -13.87
C GLU A 196 -34.36 26.43 -14.87
N LYS A 197 -35.30 27.34 -14.64
CA LYS A 197 -36.45 27.53 -15.52
C LYS A 197 -35.96 28.10 -16.87
N PRO A 198 -36.30 27.49 -18.02
CA PRO A 198 -35.95 28.06 -19.30
C PRO A 198 -36.63 29.44 -19.52
N PRO A 199 -35.94 30.40 -20.16
CA PRO A 199 -36.34 31.81 -20.19
C PRO A 199 -37.67 32.12 -20.91
N HIS A 200 -38.26 31.15 -21.62
CA HIS A 200 -39.46 31.34 -22.44
C HIS A 200 -40.65 30.45 -22.06
N VAL A 201 -40.60 29.78 -20.90
CA VAL A 201 -41.74 28.98 -20.42
C VAL A 201 -42.79 29.91 -19.82
N ARG A 202 -43.89 30.15 -20.56
CA ARG A 202 -45.10 30.81 -20.05
C ARG A 202 -45.63 30.02 -18.84
N PRO A 203 -46.02 30.68 -17.74
CA PRO A 203 -46.72 30.00 -16.64
C PRO A 203 -47.98 29.31 -17.19
N PRO A 204 -48.43 28.19 -16.61
CA PRO A 204 -49.73 27.65 -16.94
C PRO A 204 -50.79 28.72 -16.69
N ASP A 205 -51.59 29.02 -17.72
CA ASP A 205 -52.65 30.04 -17.68
C ASP A 205 -53.60 29.74 -16.51
N GLY A 206 -53.69 30.65 -15.53
CA GLY A 206 -54.57 30.41 -14.37
C GLY A 206 -54.42 31.28 -13.12
N THR A 207 -53.66 32.37 -13.13
CA THR A 207 -53.82 33.42 -12.10
C THR A 207 -54.25 34.70 -12.80
N SER A 208 -55.57 34.92 -12.84
CA SER A 208 -56.09 36.27 -13.06
C SER A 208 -55.64 37.12 -11.86
N SER A 209 -54.87 38.16 -12.13
CA SER A 209 -54.73 39.28 -11.21
C SER A 209 -55.98 40.13 -11.37
N ASP A 210 -57.09 39.69 -10.78
CA ASP A 210 -58.23 40.56 -10.49
C ASP A 210 -57.97 41.20 -9.12
N ALA A 211 -57.30 42.35 -9.13
CA ALA A 211 -57.35 43.40 -8.10
C ALA A 211 -56.56 44.59 -8.63
N ASP A 212 -57.25 45.60 -9.15
CA ASP A 212 -57.41 46.87 -8.43
C ASP A 212 -58.32 47.81 -9.25
N ASP A 213 -59.35 48.27 -8.55
CA ASP A 213 -60.37 49.26 -8.90
C ASP A 213 -59.78 50.68 -8.70
#